data_AF-A0A918N4V2-F1
#
_entry.id   AF-A0A918N4V2-F1
#
_cell.length_a   1.000
_cell.length_b   1.000
_cell.length_c   1.000
_cell.angle_alpha   90.00
_cell.angle_beta   90.00
_cell.angle_gamma   90.00
#
_symmetry.space_group_name_H-M   'P 1'
#
loop_
_entity.id
_entity.type
_entity.pdbx_description
1 polymer ?
#
loop_
_entity_poly.entity_id
_entity_poly.type
_entity_poly.pdbx_seq_one_letter_code
_entity_poly.pdbx_strand_id
1 'polypeptide(L)'
;MKNLFTFVIIIHIIIPNKIYYMTKLGTFLKRKAVNKSQVSRRTGINKQRLSELSINEKTKLRADELYLIAMAIEVDACELLEYVCGDLELKKESK
;
A
#
# COMPACT_ATOMS: atom_id res chain seq x y z
N MET A 1 -12.73 -20.23 31.65
CA MET A 1 -12.70 -18.81 31.20
C MET A 1 -11.34 -18.11 31.33
N LYS A 2 -10.29 -18.72 31.92
CA LYS A 2 -8.96 -18.09 32.02
C LYS A 2 -8.13 -18.16 30.71
N ASN A 3 -8.40 -19.14 29.85
CA ASN A 3 -7.61 -19.39 28.64
C ASN A 3 -7.96 -18.48 27.45
N LEU A 4 -9.16 -17.90 27.43
CA LEU A 4 -9.57 -16.98 26.36
C LEU A 4 -8.92 -15.59 26.55
N PHE A 5 -8.74 -15.17 27.80
CA PHE A 5 -8.07 -13.91 28.15
C PHE A 5 -6.58 -13.93 27.82
N THR A 6 -5.89 -15.05 28.05
CA THR A 6 -4.49 -15.23 27.64
C THR A 6 -4.33 -15.18 26.12
N PHE A 7 -5.27 -15.73 25.36
CA PHE A 7 -5.23 -15.71 23.89
C PHE A 7 -5.41 -14.30 23.31
N VAL A 8 -6.27 -13.47 23.90
CA VAL A 8 -6.49 -12.07 23.49
C VAL A 8 -5.28 -11.19 23.78
N ILE A 9 -4.60 -11.43 24.91
CA ILE A 9 -3.37 -10.70 25.29
C ILE A 9 -2.20 -11.07 24.37
N ILE A 10 -2.07 -12.34 23.96
CA ILE A 10 -1.04 -12.79 23.01
C ILE A 10 -1.20 -12.10 21.64
N ILE A 11 -2.42 -11.93 21.14
CA ILE A 11 -2.67 -11.19 19.87
C ILE A 11 -2.20 -9.74 19.95
N HIS A 12 -2.41 -9.06 21.08
CA HIS A 12 -2.03 -7.65 21.23
C HIS A 12 -0.53 -7.45 21.48
N ILE A 13 0.18 -8.44 22.04
CA ILE A 13 1.64 -8.37 22.27
C ILE A 13 2.45 -8.77 21.03
N ILE A 14 1.93 -9.66 20.16
CA ILE A 14 2.64 -10.14 18.97
C ILE A 14 2.42 -9.26 17.74
N ILE A 15 1.33 -8.48 17.67
CA ILE A 15 1.14 -7.53 16.57
C ILE A 15 1.73 -6.17 16.99
N PRO A 16 2.97 -5.84 16.60
CA PRO A 16 3.47 -4.49 16.85
C PRO A 16 2.53 -3.52 16.16
N ASN A 17 2.01 -2.55 16.92
CA ASN A 17 1.50 -1.28 16.40
C ASN A 17 2.67 -0.57 15.73
N LYS A 18 3.06 -1.06 14.56
CA LYS A 18 4.12 -0.47 13.76
C LYS A 18 3.47 0.70 13.05
N ILE A 19 3.64 1.87 13.65
CA ILE A 19 3.36 3.16 13.03
C ILE A 19 4.35 3.25 11.86
N TYR A 20 3.89 2.85 10.68
CA TYR A 20 4.72 2.80 9.48
C TYR A 20 4.66 4.16 8.78
N TYR A 21 5.84 4.74 8.51
CA TYR A 21 6.02 5.67 7.40
C TYR A 21 5.62 4.92 6.12
N MET A 22 4.41 5.17 5.63
CA MET A 22 3.80 4.49 4.51
C MET A 22 3.36 5.51 3.49
N THR A 23 3.66 5.25 2.22
CA THR A 23 3.11 6.03 1.11
C THR A 23 1.60 5.82 1.03
N LYS A 24 0.91 6.66 0.26
CA LYS A 24 -0.51 6.44 -0.05
C LYS A 24 -0.74 5.07 -0.67
N LEU A 25 0.10 4.66 -1.62
CA LEU A 25 0.07 3.30 -2.17
C LEU A 25 0.22 2.24 -1.07
N GLY A 26 1.23 2.37 -0.20
CA GLY A 26 1.43 1.43 0.90
C GLY A 26 0.18 1.30 1.77
N THR A 27 -0.45 2.42 2.11
CA THR A 27 -1.69 2.48 2.90
C THR A 27 -2.85 1.78 2.20
N PHE A 28 -3.01 2.02 0.91
CA PHE A 28 -4.02 1.33 0.09
C PHE A 28 -3.82 -0.19 0.10
N LEU A 29 -2.60 -0.65 -0.16
CA LEU A 29 -2.27 -2.08 -0.20
C LEU A 29 -2.45 -2.76 1.17
N LYS A 30 -2.12 -2.07 2.27
CA LYS A 30 -2.34 -2.58 3.63
C LYS A 30 -3.83 -2.70 3.95
N ARG A 31 -4.64 -1.69 3.62
CA ARG A 31 -6.10 -1.71 3.83
C ARG A 31 -6.77 -2.86 3.08
N LYS A 32 -6.30 -3.16 1.86
CA LYS A 32 -6.79 -4.28 1.04
C LYS A 32 -6.13 -5.63 1.37
N ALA A 33 -5.29 -5.72 2.42
CA ALA A 33 -4.56 -6.92 2.83
C ALA A 33 -3.79 -7.60 1.67
N VAL A 34 -3.20 -6.80 0.77
CA VAL A 34 -2.59 -7.29 -0.46
C VAL A 34 -1.34 -8.14 -0.18
N ASN A 35 -1.28 -9.32 -0.81
CA ASN A 35 -0.10 -10.18 -0.79
C ASN A 35 0.92 -9.71 -1.85
N LYS A 36 1.95 -8.97 -1.41
CA LYS A 36 3.04 -8.48 -2.29
C LYS A 36 3.76 -9.59 -3.07
N SER A 37 3.78 -10.82 -2.55
CA SER A 37 4.39 -11.94 -3.28
C SER A 37 3.56 -12.40 -4.47
N GLN A 38 2.23 -12.31 -4.37
CA GLN A 38 1.32 -12.65 -5.47
C GLN A 38 1.32 -11.54 -6.52
N VAL A 39 1.30 -10.27 -6.09
CA VAL A 39 1.45 -9.12 -7.00
C VAL A 39 2.74 -9.24 -7.80
N SER A 40 3.86 -9.51 -7.13
CA SER A 40 5.16 -9.65 -7.78
C SER A 40 5.18 -10.71 -8.90
N ARG A 41 4.49 -11.84 -8.70
CA ARG A 41 4.37 -12.90 -9.71
C ARG A 41 3.48 -12.50 -10.88
N ARG A 42 2.38 -11.77 -10.63
CA ARG A 42 1.43 -11.33 -11.67
C ARG A 42 1.96 -10.17 -12.52
N THR A 43 2.75 -9.27 -11.93
CA THR A 43 3.17 -8.01 -12.58
C THR A 43 4.61 -8.03 -13.07
N GLY A 44 5.44 -8.97 -12.61
CA GLY A 44 6.88 -8.96 -12.84
C GLY A 44 7.64 -7.91 -12.02
N ILE A 45 6.96 -7.07 -11.23
CA ILE A 45 7.58 -6.10 -10.33
C ILE A 45 8.16 -6.87 -9.13
N ASN A 46 9.46 -6.72 -8.86
CA ASN A 46 10.08 -7.47 -7.77
C ASN A 46 9.58 -7.01 -6.37
N LYS A 47 9.68 -7.90 -5.36
CA LYS A 47 9.18 -7.61 -4.00
C LYS A 47 9.87 -6.43 -3.33
N GLN A 48 11.16 -6.21 -3.63
CA GLN A 48 11.91 -5.08 -3.09
C GLN A 48 11.32 -3.76 -3.59
N ARG A 49 11.06 -3.64 -4.89
CA ARG A 49 10.45 -2.47 -5.52
C ARG A 49 9.04 -2.20 -4.96
N LEU A 50 8.21 -3.24 -4.81
CA LEU A 50 6.90 -3.11 -4.16
C LEU A 50 7.01 -2.64 -2.70
N SER A 51 8.09 -3.05 -2.00
CA SER A 51 8.37 -2.57 -0.65
C SER A 51 8.75 -1.09 -0.65
N GLU A 52 9.71 -0.69 -1.48
CA GLU A 52 10.16 0.70 -1.65
C GLU A 52 8.98 1.62 -1.97
N LEU A 53 8.17 1.26 -2.96
CA LEU A 53 6.97 2.00 -3.35
C LEU A 53 5.95 2.15 -2.20
N SER A 54 5.94 1.23 -1.24
CA SER A 54 4.99 1.26 -0.10
C SER A 54 5.46 2.11 1.08
N ILE A 55 6.77 2.32 1.26
CA ILE A 55 7.32 2.92 2.49
C ILE A 55 8.20 4.16 2.24
N ASN A 56 8.72 4.35 1.02
CA ASN A 56 9.62 5.46 0.71
C ASN A 56 8.92 6.51 -0.15
N GLU A 57 8.56 7.64 0.45
CA GLU A 57 7.87 8.76 -0.22
C GLU A 57 8.68 9.41 -1.35
N LYS A 58 10.01 9.26 -1.35
CA LYS A 58 10.86 9.74 -2.45
C LYS A 58 10.79 8.83 -3.68
N THR A 59 10.33 7.59 -3.52
CA THR A 59 10.20 6.63 -4.61
C THR A 59 8.98 6.99 -5.45
N LYS A 60 9.21 7.30 -6.73
CA LYS A 60 8.13 7.59 -7.67
C LYS A 60 7.45 6.31 -8.12
N LEU A 61 6.13 6.25 -7.94
CA LEU A 61 5.25 5.27 -8.55
C LEU A 61 5.03 5.65 -10.01
N ARG A 62 5.40 4.76 -10.94
CA ARG A 62 5.19 4.98 -12.37
C ARG A 62 3.77 4.56 -12.77
N ALA A 63 3.28 5.09 -13.89
CA ALA A 63 1.93 4.83 -14.37
C ALA A 63 1.73 3.35 -14.77
N ASP A 64 2.72 2.74 -15.42
CA ASP A 64 2.75 1.32 -15.75
C ASP A 64 2.75 0.44 -14.49
N GLU A 65 3.58 0.77 -13.50
CA GLU A 65 3.60 0.09 -12.21
C GLU A 65 2.25 0.18 -11.50
N LEU A 66 1.62 1.36 -11.47
CA LEU A 66 0.29 1.57 -10.89
C LEU A 66 -0.75 0.70 -11.59
N TYR A 67 -0.78 0.72 -12.91
CA TYR A 67 -1.75 -0.02 -13.71
C TYR A 67 -1.63 -1.52 -13.50
N LEU A 68 -0.40 -2.06 -13.55
CA LEU A 68 -0.13 -3.48 -13.31
C LEU A 68 -0.52 -3.88 -11.88
N ILE A 69 -0.19 -3.05 -10.88
CA ILE A 69 -0.57 -3.31 -9.49
C ILE A 69 -2.10 -3.35 -9.35
N ALA A 70 -2.82 -2.38 -9.93
CA ALA A 70 -4.28 -2.32 -9.91
C ALA A 70 -4.91 -3.59 -10.50
N MET A 71 -4.46 -4.02 -11.69
CA MET A 71 -4.92 -5.27 -12.30
C MET A 71 -4.60 -6.50 -11.44
N ALA A 72 -3.42 -6.54 -10.80
CA ALA A 72 -3.00 -7.68 -9.98
C ALA A 72 -3.79 -7.82 -8.67
N ILE A 73 -4.35 -6.72 -8.17
CA ILE A 73 -5.19 -6.69 -6.96
C ILE A 73 -6.69 -6.56 -7.29
N GLU A 74 -7.06 -6.63 -8.57
CA GLU A 74 -8.45 -6.58 -9.05
C GLU A 74 -9.18 -5.30 -8.60
N VAL A 75 -8.48 -4.17 -8.72
CA VAL A 75 -9.01 -2.83 -8.45
C VAL A 75 -8.93 -2.01 -9.74
N ASP A 76 -9.89 -1.10 -9.93
CA ASP A 76 -9.86 -0.18 -11.04
C ASP A 76 -8.63 0.74 -10.97
N ALA A 77 -7.94 0.93 -12.10
CA ALA A 77 -6.70 1.70 -12.12
C ALA A 77 -6.96 3.19 -11.82
N CYS A 78 -8.12 3.73 -12.22
CA CYS A 78 -8.50 5.10 -11.90
C CYS A 78 -8.83 5.25 -10.40
N GLU A 79 -9.46 4.26 -9.76
CA GLU A 79 -9.66 4.25 -8.30
C GLU A 79 -8.31 4.34 -7.56
N LEU A 80 -7.32 3.53 -7.98
CA LEU A 80 -6.00 3.56 -7.36
C LEU A 80 -5.27 4.87 -7.62
N LEU A 81 -5.38 5.41 -8.83
CA LEU A 81 -4.79 6.70 -9.20
C LEU A 81 -5.37 7.83 -8.36
N GLU A 82 -6.69 7.90 -8.24
CA GLU A 82 -7.40 8.91 -7.46
C GLU A 82 -7.01 8.83 -5.98
N TYR A 83 -6.87 7.62 -5.44
CA TYR A 83 -6.41 7.44 -4.06
C TYR A 83 -4.98 7.98 -3.84
N VAL A 84 -4.09 7.81 -4.82
CA VAL A 84 -2.68 8.21 -4.69
C VAL A 84 -2.47 9.69 -5.01
N CYS A 85 -3.22 10.26 -5.94
CA CYS A 85 -2.97 11.58 -6.52
C CYS A 85 -4.14 12.58 -6.42
N GLY A 86 -5.29 12.20 -5.87
CA GLY A 86 -6.51 13.03 -5.87
C GLY A 86 -6.43 14.32 -5.04
N ASP A 87 -5.36 14.51 -4.26
CA ASP A 87 -5.08 15.74 -3.51
C ASP A 87 -4.15 16.71 -4.25
N LEU A 88 -3.69 16.36 -5.45
CA LEU A 88 -2.81 17.22 -6.22
C LEU A 88 -3.59 18.39 -6.81
N GLU A 89 -3.15 19.60 -6.49
CA GLU A 89 -3.70 20.84 -7.04
C GLU A 89 -2.69 21.53 -7.97
N LEU A 90 -3.21 22.20 -8.99
CA LEU A 90 -2.40 23.04 -9.86
C LEU A 90 -1.97 24.30 -9.09
N LYS A 91 -0.74 24.74 -9.31
CA LYS A 91 -0.27 26.04 -8.78
C LYS A 91 -1.03 27.16 -9.49
N LYS A 92 -1.41 28.20 -8.73
CA LYS A 92 -1.99 29.42 -9.30
C LYS A 92 -1.00 30.05 -10.27
N GLU A 93 -1.48 30.44 -11.45
CA GLU A 93 -0.70 31.22 -12.40
C GLU A 93 -0.38 32.59 -11.79
N SER A 94 0.90 32.92 -11.69
CA SER A 94 1.34 34.28 -11.37
C SER A 94 0.99 35.16 -12.57
N LYS A 95 0.04 36.07 -12.41
CA LYS A 95 -0.22 37.14 -13.38
C LYS A 95 0.90 38.18 -13.35
#